data_AF-A0A8T7MM91-F1
#
_entry.id   AF-A0A8T7MM91-F1
#
_cell.length_a   1.000
_cell.length_b   1.000
_cell.length_c   1.000
_cell.angle_alpha   90.00
_cell.angle_beta   90.00
_cell.angle_gamma   90.00
#
_symmetry.space_group_name_H-M   'P 1'
#
loop_
_entity.id
_entity.type
_entity.pdbx_description
1 polymer ?
#
loop_
_entity_poly.entity_id
_entity_poly.type
_entity_poly.pdbx_seq_one_letter_code
_entity_poly.pdbx_strand_id
1 'polypeptide(L)'
;MGHVAVSPPAVAAKLPTPSVPRPAVDSIDKADQILISIIDEYTNAQGTEEEKLQAARTLALNEDVLMEDQDEVVLDIEVESKADADSVTTKITAMGGFVDDTEEIAGSTLLLAAVPLKAFVTYSDSTTKNNFLRELGATKGVKLINLPFTEDPQGLAGLSPTLESLQAFAQTAKNEGVKIMGADKWQAAGITGKGVTIGIIDSGYKFIDQLKGSFLPSDFTVKDISQDILKEDSASKGVHGTAVSEIIYSLVPDAKIIATSISGSNAEFSTAIDYLVAQKVDFISVSMGNNSTPEDGNSDLSKKIEDVHNKTGIVFFMAAGNEGQEHYAQNFTPNAQGFHQWVTNVDRMAVGNPTDNPLATTILLRWDQWLNGDVNPQAADFDLIIEDEQGKVVATSDGDQRVRPPLEGMRLNIPAKTLLYVRVRLKDGTQPPAQPVRLHIFVVGGIPPQFMTSVMTVGTSADSRGAIGVGAVDPPDGDTIAGYSSQGPLSDGRMKPEICGPGGVSSAAYEANGGSKFNGTSAATPEISGLAALIKSGDTTLTSLQVVQILLENAKPLPNLPSPNTVCGYGRADLTQLSPGPLKPKGNLAPPLTNTSPTFPLDQATLYPSPVPSK
;
A
#
# COMPACT_ATOMS: atom_id res chain seq x y z
N MET A 1 23.49 -35.12 -50.95
CA MET A 1 23.47 -34.83 -49.51
C MET A 1 22.14 -34.17 -49.24
N GLY A 2 21.19 -34.95 -48.70
CA GLY A 2 19.77 -34.60 -48.65
C GLY A 2 19.40 -33.89 -47.36
N HIS A 3 18.52 -32.89 -47.50
CA HIS A 3 17.80 -32.26 -46.41
C HIS A 3 16.96 -33.29 -45.64
N VAL A 4 17.12 -33.33 -44.32
CA VAL A 4 16.20 -34.02 -43.41
C VAL A 4 15.42 -32.93 -42.67
N ALA A 5 14.11 -32.92 -42.91
CA ALA A 5 13.14 -32.12 -42.18
C ALA A 5 13.01 -32.65 -40.74
N VAL A 6 13.03 -31.75 -39.76
CA VAL A 6 12.70 -32.06 -38.36
C VAL A 6 11.25 -31.65 -38.14
N SER A 7 10.39 -32.62 -37.84
CA SER A 7 8.98 -32.42 -37.49
C SER A 7 8.82 -31.65 -36.18
N PRO A 8 7.78 -30.80 -36.04
CA PRO A 8 7.47 -30.16 -34.76
C PRO A 8 6.94 -31.18 -33.72
N PRO A 9 7.24 -30.98 -32.42
CA PRO A 9 6.76 -31.85 -31.36
C PRO A 9 5.25 -31.76 -31.17
N ALA A 10 4.67 -32.87 -30.74
CA ALA A 10 3.24 -33.16 -30.69
C ALA A 10 2.41 -32.16 -29.87
N VAL A 11 1.20 -31.91 -30.38
CA VAL A 11 0.10 -31.18 -29.74
C VAL A 11 -0.20 -31.78 -28.37
N ALA A 12 -0.02 -30.99 -27.31
CA ALA A 12 -0.45 -31.33 -25.96
C ALA A 12 -1.97 -31.53 -25.93
N ALA A 13 -2.39 -32.62 -25.26
CA ALA A 13 -3.78 -32.99 -25.11
C ALA A 13 -4.60 -31.86 -24.45
N LYS A 14 -5.77 -31.60 -25.03
CA LYS A 14 -6.79 -30.68 -24.51
C LYS A 14 -7.14 -31.12 -23.08
N LEU A 15 -6.81 -30.30 -22.08
CA LEU A 15 -7.27 -30.50 -20.70
C LEU A 15 -8.82 -30.53 -20.70
N PRO A 16 -9.47 -31.41 -19.91
CA PRO A 16 -10.92 -31.44 -19.81
C PRO A 16 -11.39 -30.09 -19.24
N THR A 17 -12.35 -29.45 -19.91
CA THR A 17 -13.14 -28.37 -19.32
C THR A 17 -13.85 -28.92 -18.08
N PRO A 18 -13.62 -28.38 -16.87
CA PRO A 18 -14.43 -28.73 -15.71
C PRO A 18 -15.83 -28.18 -15.95
N SER A 19 -16.82 -29.05 -16.12
CA SER A 19 -18.21 -28.67 -15.93
C SER A 19 -18.45 -28.55 -14.42
N VAL A 20 -18.33 -27.35 -13.87
CA VAL A 20 -18.67 -27.09 -12.47
C VAL A 20 -20.19 -27.18 -12.30
N PRO A 21 -20.72 -27.95 -11.33
CA PRO A 21 -22.14 -27.95 -11.02
C PRO A 21 -22.55 -26.60 -10.41
N ARG A 22 -23.65 -25.99 -10.87
CA ARG A 22 -24.22 -24.78 -10.27
C ARG A 22 -24.73 -25.07 -8.85
N PRO A 23 -24.47 -24.21 -7.84
CA PRO A 23 -25.15 -24.30 -6.56
C PRO A 23 -26.65 -23.99 -6.74
N ALA A 24 -27.49 -24.68 -5.95
CA ALA A 24 -28.94 -24.55 -5.98
C ALA A 24 -29.45 -23.38 -5.11
N VAL A 25 -30.75 -23.11 -5.25
CA VAL A 25 -31.66 -22.03 -4.77
C VAL A 25 -31.56 -21.59 -3.28
N ASP A 26 -30.57 -22.04 -2.50
CA ASP A 26 -30.39 -21.69 -1.08
C ASP A 26 -29.57 -20.40 -0.83
N SER A 27 -29.08 -19.72 -1.87
CA SER A 27 -28.23 -18.51 -1.75
C SER A 27 -29.02 -17.22 -1.46
N ILE A 28 -30.26 -17.11 -1.97
CA ILE A 28 -31.11 -15.93 -1.78
C ILE A 28 -31.52 -15.77 -0.32
N ASP A 29 -31.80 -16.85 0.40
CA ASP A 29 -32.25 -16.78 1.80
C ASP A 29 -31.16 -16.31 2.77
N LYS A 30 -29.89 -16.59 2.47
CA LYS A 30 -28.75 -16.10 3.25
C LYS A 30 -28.40 -14.66 2.90
N ALA A 31 -28.38 -14.32 1.62
CA ALA A 31 -28.18 -12.94 1.17
C ALA A 31 -29.30 -12.02 1.71
N ASP A 32 -30.54 -12.51 1.75
CA ASP A 32 -31.68 -11.84 2.39
C ASP A 32 -31.42 -11.59 3.87
N GLN A 33 -30.94 -12.58 4.64
CA GLN A 33 -30.70 -12.42 6.08
C GLN A 33 -29.59 -11.41 6.41
N ILE A 34 -28.50 -11.42 5.62
CA ILE A 34 -27.39 -10.48 5.78
C ILE A 34 -27.86 -9.06 5.45
N LEU A 35 -28.53 -8.89 4.31
CA LEU A 35 -29.05 -7.60 3.87
C LEU A 35 -30.12 -7.07 4.83
N ILE A 36 -31.01 -7.93 5.35
CA ILE A 36 -31.98 -7.55 6.41
C ILE A 36 -31.25 -7.08 7.67
N SER A 37 -30.17 -7.73 8.07
CA SER A 37 -29.40 -7.34 9.26
C SER A 37 -28.75 -5.96 9.08
N ILE A 38 -28.21 -5.69 7.89
CA ILE A 38 -27.65 -4.37 7.50
C ILE A 38 -28.75 -3.29 7.49
N ILE A 39 -29.92 -3.60 6.93
CA ILE A 39 -31.08 -2.71 6.91
C ILE A 39 -31.61 -2.44 8.32
N ASP A 40 -31.69 -3.46 9.16
CA ASP A 40 -32.14 -3.35 10.55
C ASP A 40 -31.17 -2.52 11.38
N GLU A 41 -29.86 -2.68 11.19
CA GLU A 41 -28.84 -1.84 11.84
C GLU A 41 -29.00 -0.38 11.42
N TYR A 42 -29.12 -0.11 10.11
CA TYR A 42 -29.36 1.24 9.59
C TYR A 42 -30.66 1.85 10.15
N THR A 43 -31.73 1.08 10.23
CA THR A 43 -33.06 1.57 10.65
C THR A 43 -33.13 1.81 12.16
N ASN A 44 -32.52 0.93 12.96
CA ASN A 44 -32.63 0.93 14.42
C ASN A 44 -31.50 1.69 15.14
N ALA A 45 -30.37 1.97 14.47
CA ALA A 45 -29.29 2.77 15.01
C ALA A 45 -29.79 4.14 15.50
N GLN A 46 -29.27 4.58 16.65
CA GLN A 46 -29.59 5.86 17.27
C GLN A 46 -28.60 6.93 16.81
N GLY A 47 -29.09 8.14 16.54
CA GLY A 47 -28.23 9.25 16.12
C GLY A 47 -28.68 9.92 14.83
N THR A 48 -27.80 10.76 14.29
CA THR A 48 -27.93 11.43 13.01
C THR A 48 -27.92 10.44 11.85
N GLU A 49 -28.39 10.87 10.67
CA GLU A 49 -28.44 10.03 9.46
C GLU A 49 -27.08 9.44 9.10
N GLU A 50 -26.03 10.22 9.26
CA GLU A 50 -24.65 9.83 8.95
C GLU A 50 -24.11 8.79 9.96
N GLU A 51 -24.49 8.90 11.24
CA GLU A 51 -24.14 7.90 12.26
C GLU A 51 -24.86 6.56 12.02
N LYS A 52 -26.10 6.59 11.52
CA LYS A 52 -26.83 5.38 11.12
C LYS A 52 -26.24 4.72 9.90
N LEU A 53 -25.88 5.50 8.88
CA LEU A 53 -25.21 5.01 7.68
C LEU A 53 -23.83 4.42 8.03
N GLN A 54 -23.09 5.04 8.95
CA GLN A 54 -21.82 4.52 9.43
C GLN A 54 -21.98 3.18 10.16
N ALA A 55 -23.03 2.99 10.98
CA ALA A 55 -23.32 1.72 11.63
C ALA A 55 -23.65 0.62 10.59
N ALA A 56 -24.45 0.96 9.59
CA ALA A 56 -24.79 0.06 8.49
C ALA A 56 -23.58 -0.33 7.63
N ARG A 57 -22.72 0.65 7.28
CA ARG A 57 -21.43 0.42 6.57
C ARG A 57 -20.52 -0.51 7.36
N THR A 58 -20.47 -0.32 8.67
CA THR A 58 -19.66 -1.16 9.57
C THR A 58 -20.17 -2.60 9.56
N LEU A 59 -21.49 -2.81 9.65
CA LEU A 59 -22.07 -4.15 9.59
C LEU A 59 -21.93 -4.79 8.21
N ALA A 60 -22.14 -4.02 7.13
CA ALA A 60 -21.97 -4.51 5.76
C ALA A 60 -20.53 -4.95 5.50
N LEU A 61 -19.54 -4.18 5.96
CA LEU A 61 -18.13 -4.55 5.88
C LEU A 61 -17.82 -5.83 6.69
N ASN A 62 -18.47 -6.04 7.83
CA ASN A 62 -18.29 -7.24 8.65
C ASN A 62 -18.92 -8.50 8.04
N GLU A 63 -19.94 -8.34 7.21
CA GLU A 63 -20.62 -9.42 6.49
C GLU A 63 -20.07 -9.60 5.06
N ASP A 64 -18.89 -9.03 4.76
CA ASP A 64 -18.24 -9.03 3.45
C ASP A 64 -19.13 -8.49 2.32
N VAL A 65 -20.03 -7.56 2.63
CA VAL A 65 -20.89 -6.87 1.68
C VAL A 65 -20.23 -5.57 1.25
N LEU A 66 -19.88 -5.49 -0.03
CA LEU A 66 -19.33 -4.27 -0.63
C LEU A 66 -20.38 -3.16 -0.60
N MET A 67 -20.04 -2.07 0.10
CA MET A 67 -20.79 -0.82 0.07
C MET A 67 -19.97 0.30 -0.57
N GLU A 68 -20.53 0.93 -1.59
CA GLU A 68 -19.86 2.02 -2.31
C GLU A 68 -20.03 3.38 -1.60
N ASP A 69 -19.39 4.41 -2.17
CA ASP A 69 -19.26 5.73 -1.56
C ASP A 69 -20.62 6.42 -1.30
N GLN A 70 -21.70 6.04 -2.01
CA GLN A 70 -23.06 6.56 -1.83
C GLN A 70 -23.98 5.68 -0.97
N ASP A 71 -23.42 4.79 -0.14
CA ASP A 71 -24.19 3.85 0.70
C ASP A 71 -24.99 2.82 -0.11
N GLU A 72 -24.44 2.41 -1.25
CA GLU A 72 -25.06 1.48 -2.18
C GLU A 72 -24.52 0.07 -1.97
N VAL A 73 -25.42 -0.91 -1.88
CA VAL A 73 -25.06 -2.33 -1.89
C VAL A 73 -25.05 -2.80 -3.33
N VAL A 74 -23.94 -3.41 -3.72
CA VAL A 74 -23.75 -3.95 -5.07
C VAL A 74 -24.33 -5.37 -5.15
N LEU A 75 -24.99 -5.70 -6.26
CA LEU A 75 -25.61 -7.00 -6.53
C LEU A 75 -25.16 -7.54 -7.89
N ASP A 76 -24.80 -8.82 -7.92
CA ASP A 76 -24.57 -9.59 -9.14
C ASP A 76 -25.84 -10.36 -9.53
N ILE A 77 -26.40 -10.09 -10.70
CA ILE A 77 -27.68 -10.66 -11.13
C ILE A 77 -27.52 -11.37 -12.47
N GLU A 78 -27.52 -12.71 -12.46
CA GLU A 78 -27.53 -13.50 -13.69
C GLU A 78 -28.96 -13.60 -14.22
N VAL A 79 -29.15 -13.31 -15.51
CA VAL A 79 -30.43 -13.44 -16.22
C VAL A 79 -30.32 -14.34 -17.46
N GLU A 80 -31.43 -14.93 -17.91
CA GLU A 80 -31.46 -15.94 -18.96
C GLU A 80 -31.02 -15.43 -20.33
N SER A 81 -31.31 -14.16 -20.63
CA SER A 81 -30.99 -13.54 -21.92
C SER A 81 -30.86 -12.02 -21.82
N LYS A 82 -30.27 -11.41 -22.86
CA LYS A 82 -30.14 -9.96 -22.95
C LYS A 82 -31.49 -9.22 -22.96
N ALA A 83 -32.55 -9.85 -23.50
CA ALA A 83 -33.89 -9.26 -23.48
C ALA A 83 -34.51 -9.26 -22.07
N ASP A 84 -34.18 -10.27 -21.26
CA ASP A 84 -34.57 -10.32 -19.86
C ASP A 84 -33.73 -9.32 -19.03
N ALA A 85 -32.46 -9.09 -19.39
CA ALA A 85 -31.60 -8.09 -18.75
C ALA A 85 -32.20 -6.69 -18.80
N ASP A 86 -32.68 -6.24 -19.97
CA ASP A 86 -33.30 -4.90 -20.10
C ASP A 86 -34.55 -4.77 -19.21
N SER A 87 -35.31 -5.85 -19.06
CA SER A 87 -36.51 -5.91 -18.21
C SER A 87 -36.14 -5.86 -16.72
N VAL A 88 -35.07 -6.56 -16.34
CA VAL A 88 -34.55 -6.61 -14.96
C VAL A 88 -33.88 -5.29 -14.58
N THR A 89 -33.11 -4.66 -15.47
CA THR A 89 -32.56 -3.30 -15.29
C THR A 89 -33.68 -2.29 -15.05
N THR A 90 -34.74 -2.32 -15.87
CA THR A 90 -35.91 -1.43 -15.69
C THR A 90 -36.55 -1.62 -14.31
N LYS A 91 -36.63 -2.87 -13.83
CA LYS A 91 -37.18 -3.21 -12.52
C LYS A 91 -36.28 -2.69 -11.38
N ILE A 92 -34.95 -2.87 -11.47
CA ILE A 92 -33.97 -2.36 -10.50
C ILE A 92 -34.08 -0.83 -10.40
N THR A 93 -34.15 -0.14 -11.53
CA THR A 93 -34.34 1.32 -11.57
C THR A 93 -35.66 1.77 -10.96
N ALA A 94 -36.76 1.05 -11.22
CA ALA A 94 -38.04 1.34 -10.58
C ALA A 94 -38.01 1.08 -9.05
N MET A 95 -37.13 0.19 -8.59
CA MET A 95 -36.91 -0.11 -7.18
C MET A 95 -35.92 0.84 -6.51
N GLY A 96 -35.37 1.82 -7.24
CA GLY A 96 -34.50 2.86 -6.70
C GLY A 96 -33.01 2.55 -6.76
N GLY A 97 -32.61 1.44 -7.40
CA GLY A 97 -31.21 1.16 -7.74
C GLY A 97 -30.88 1.53 -9.18
N PHE A 98 -29.70 1.13 -9.65
CA PHE A 98 -29.31 1.22 -11.05
C PHE A 98 -28.41 0.04 -11.41
N VAL A 99 -28.22 -0.17 -12.71
CA VAL A 99 -27.33 -1.21 -13.23
C VAL A 99 -26.11 -0.51 -13.78
N ASP A 100 -24.97 -0.74 -13.13
CA ASP A 100 -23.67 -0.19 -13.48
C ASP A 100 -23.10 -0.85 -14.73
N ASP A 101 -23.26 -2.16 -14.81
CA ASP A 101 -22.70 -2.94 -15.88
C ASP A 101 -23.59 -4.11 -16.30
N THR A 102 -23.44 -4.55 -17.53
CA THR A 102 -24.14 -5.69 -18.10
C THR A 102 -23.23 -6.49 -19.01
N GLU A 103 -22.93 -7.72 -18.64
CA GLU A 103 -22.04 -8.62 -19.37
C GLU A 103 -22.81 -9.81 -19.97
N GLU A 104 -22.56 -10.16 -21.24
CA GLU A 104 -23.07 -11.42 -21.78
C GLU A 104 -22.11 -12.58 -21.46
N ILE A 105 -22.61 -13.58 -20.74
CA ILE A 105 -21.87 -14.80 -20.39
C ILE A 105 -22.46 -16.00 -21.14
N ALA A 106 -21.77 -17.16 -21.13
CA ALA A 106 -22.16 -18.32 -21.95
C ALA A 106 -23.58 -18.85 -21.63
N GLY A 107 -24.58 -18.34 -22.36
CA GLY A 107 -25.99 -18.70 -22.21
C GLY A 107 -26.79 -17.86 -21.20
N SER A 108 -26.27 -16.71 -20.76
CA SER A 108 -26.91 -15.79 -19.82
C SER A 108 -26.41 -14.34 -20.02
N THR A 109 -26.97 -13.39 -19.28
CA THR A 109 -26.45 -12.04 -19.14
C THR A 109 -26.30 -11.74 -17.65
N LEU A 110 -25.16 -11.23 -17.21
CA LEU A 110 -24.91 -10.80 -15.84
C LEU A 110 -25.15 -9.29 -15.74
N LEU A 111 -25.82 -8.82 -14.69
CA LEU A 111 -26.01 -7.41 -14.36
C LEU A 111 -25.31 -7.12 -13.04
N LEU A 112 -24.48 -6.08 -13.02
CA LEU A 112 -23.95 -5.52 -11.79
C LEU A 112 -24.83 -4.33 -11.41
N ALA A 113 -25.46 -4.38 -10.25
CA ALA A 113 -26.44 -3.39 -9.83
C ALA A 113 -26.10 -2.78 -8.47
N ALA A 114 -25.86 -1.46 -8.45
CA ALA A 114 -25.79 -0.69 -7.22
C ALA A 114 -27.18 -0.27 -6.76
N VAL A 115 -27.50 -0.54 -5.49
CA VAL A 115 -28.78 -0.21 -4.89
C VAL A 115 -28.55 0.57 -3.59
N PRO A 116 -29.02 1.81 -3.46
CA PRO A 116 -28.89 2.58 -2.23
C PRO A 116 -29.56 1.89 -1.04
N LEU A 117 -28.95 1.95 0.14
CA LEU A 117 -29.52 1.38 1.37
C LEU A 117 -30.96 1.86 1.64
N LYS A 118 -31.26 3.12 1.31
CA LYS A 118 -32.60 3.71 1.41
C LYS A 118 -33.63 3.06 0.47
N ALA A 119 -33.19 2.60 -0.70
CA ALA A 119 -34.04 1.87 -1.62
C ALA A 119 -34.41 0.50 -1.04
N PHE A 120 -33.45 -0.19 -0.41
CA PHE A 120 -33.75 -1.42 0.33
C PHE A 120 -34.73 -1.22 1.48
N VAL A 121 -34.57 -0.17 2.30
CA VAL A 121 -35.51 0.18 3.39
C VAL A 121 -36.93 0.41 2.86
N THR A 122 -37.06 1.04 1.69
CA THR A 122 -38.37 1.37 1.09
C THR A 122 -39.16 0.12 0.65
N TYR A 123 -38.45 -0.95 0.30
CA TYR A 123 -39.03 -2.21 -0.20
C TYR A 123 -39.00 -3.36 0.82
N SER A 124 -38.33 -3.18 1.96
CA SER A 124 -38.20 -4.22 2.99
C SER A 124 -39.22 -4.00 4.10
N ASP A 125 -40.12 -4.97 4.30
CA ASP A 125 -41.07 -4.97 5.42
C ASP A 125 -40.70 -6.07 6.41
N SER A 126 -40.11 -5.68 7.55
CA SER A 126 -39.65 -6.57 8.62
C SER A 126 -40.79 -7.37 9.28
N THR A 127 -42.05 -6.96 9.10
CA THR A 127 -43.23 -7.66 9.62
C THR A 127 -43.84 -8.68 8.64
N THR A 128 -43.64 -8.51 7.32
CA THR A 128 -44.20 -9.43 6.30
C THR A 128 -43.16 -10.27 5.56
N LYS A 129 -41.85 -10.04 5.78
CA LYS A 129 -40.74 -10.68 5.04
C LYS A 129 -40.81 -10.47 3.53
N ASN A 130 -41.33 -9.33 3.09
CA ASN A 130 -41.16 -8.91 1.69
C ASN A 130 -39.77 -8.30 1.56
N ASN A 131 -38.96 -8.90 0.69
CA ASN A 131 -37.53 -8.64 0.58
C ASN A 131 -37.23 -8.17 -0.85
N PHE A 132 -36.48 -7.07 -0.98
CA PHE A 132 -36.05 -6.48 -2.24
C PHE A 132 -35.51 -7.53 -3.24
N LEU A 133 -34.65 -8.46 -2.78
CA LEU A 133 -34.05 -9.49 -3.63
C LEU A 133 -35.07 -10.55 -4.09
N ARG A 134 -36.12 -10.82 -3.31
CA ARG A 134 -37.20 -11.75 -3.70
C ARG A 134 -38.12 -11.15 -4.76
N GLU A 135 -38.44 -9.87 -4.63
CA GLU A 135 -39.22 -9.17 -5.67
C GLU A 135 -38.41 -9.06 -6.97
N LEU A 136 -37.11 -8.79 -6.86
CA LEU A 136 -36.19 -8.79 -7.99
C LEU A 136 -36.06 -10.19 -8.61
N GLY A 137 -35.88 -11.23 -7.80
CA GLY A 137 -35.76 -12.63 -8.23
C GLY A 137 -37.05 -13.21 -8.82
N ALA A 138 -38.22 -12.62 -8.55
CA ALA A 138 -39.47 -12.97 -9.21
C ALA A 138 -39.61 -12.37 -10.63
N THR A 139 -38.68 -11.49 -11.03
CA THR A 139 -38.67 -10.92 -12.38
C THR A 139 -38.32 -11.98 -13.40
N LYS A 140 -39.10 -12.05 -14.48
CA LYS A 140 -38.92 -13.06 -15.54
C LYS A 140 -37.49 -13.00 -16.06
N GLY A 141 -36.86 -14.17 -16.11
CA GLY A 141 -35.53 -14.34 -16.65
C GLY A 141 -34.40 -14.15 -15.63
N VAL A 142 -34.67 -13.81 -14.36
CA VAL A 142 -33.61 -13.84 -13.33
C VAL A 142 -33.29 -15.30 -12.95
N LYS A 143 -32.01 -15.66 -13.07
CA LYS A 143 -31.45 -16.97 -12.71
C LYS A 143 -30.80 -16.98 -11.33
N LEU A 144 -30.10 -15.90 -10.97
CA LEU A 144 -29.29 -15.79 -9.75
C LEU A 144 -29.25 -14.33 -9.30
N ILE A 145 -29.18 -14.10 -7.99
CA ILE A 145 -28.83 -12.82 -7.37
C ILE A 145 -27.81 -13.11 -6.26
N ASN A 146 -26.63 -12.49 -6.33
CA ASN A 146 -25.54 -12.62 -5.37
C ASN A 146 -25.14 -11.24 -4.80
N LEU A 147 -24.72 -11.21 -3.53
CA LEU A 147 -23.89 -10.13 -3.00
C LEU A 147 -22.44 -10.42 -3.44
N PRO A 148 -21.63 -9.41 -3.81
CA PRO A 148 -20.25 -9.62 -4.23
C PRO A 148 -19.39 -9.98 -3.03
N PHE A 149 -19.42 -11.25 -2.63
CA PHE A 149 -18.40 -11.80 -1.75
C PHE A 149 -17.08 -11.85 -2.53
N THR A 150 -15.98 -11.52 -1.88
CA THR A 150 -14.65 -11.90 -2.38
C THR A 150 -14.60 -13.42 -2.45
N GLU A 151 -14.54 -14.01 -3.65
CA GLU A 151 -14.38 -15.45 -3.77
C GLU A 151 -13.00 -15.86 -3.22
N ASP A 152 -12.99 -16.60 -2.11
CA ASP A 152 -11.89 -17.47 -1.72
C ASP A 152 -11.65 -18.47 -2.87
N PRO A 153 -10.47 -18.51 -3.51
CA PRO A 153 -10.20 -19.45 -4.58
C PRO A 153 -10.37 -20.88 -4.06
N GLN A 154 -11.39 -21.55 -4.60
CA GLN A 154 -11.91 -22.86 -4.21
C GLN A 154 -10.92 -23.79 -3.48
N GLY A 155 -11.13 -23.96 -2.18
CA GLY A 155 -10.63 -25.11 -1.41
C GLY A 155 -9.62 -24.84 -0.30
N LEU A 156 -9.34 -23.57 0.05
CA LEU A 156 -8.41 -23.22 1.14
C LEU A 156 -9.08 -22.79 2.44
N ALA A 157 -10.36 -22.37 2.43
CA ALA A 157 -11.18 -22.23 3.64
C ALA A 157 -11.36 -23.59 4.35
N GLY A 158 -10.41 -23.91 5.23
CA GLY A 158 -10.33 -25.16 5.98
C GLY A 158 -8.90 -25.66 6.20
N LEU A 159 -7.92 -25.12 5.46
CA LEU A 159 -6.50 -25.40 5.64
C LEU A 159 -5.77 -24.20 6.27
N SER A 160 -6.23 -23.77 7.45
CA SER A 160 -5.33 -22.97 8.31
C SER A 160 -4.11 -23.84 8.63
N PRO A 161 -2.87 -23.38 8.38
CA PRO A 161 -1.68 -24.13 8.75
C PRO A 161 -1.79 -24.54 10.22
N THR A 162 -1.65 -25.83 10.52
CA THR A 162 -1.60 -26.27 11.92
C THR A 162 -0.39 -25.63 12.60
N LEU A 163 -0.46 -25.38 13.90
CA LEU A 163 0.69 -24.89 14.69
C LEU A 163 1.93 -25.74 14.45
N GLU A 164 1.77 -27.07 14.34
CA GLU A 164 2.85 -28.01 14.04
C GLU A 164 3.44 -27.80 12.64
N SER A 165 2.62 -27.53 11.62
CA SER A 165 3.10 -27.25 10.26
C SER A 165 3.83 -25.91 10.16
N LEU A 166 3.36 -24.89 10.87
CA LEU A 166 4.03 -23.58 10.96
C LEU A 166 5.35 -23.71 11.70
N GLN A 167 5.38 -24.40 12.83
CA GLN A 167 6.61 -24.58 13.61
C GLN A 167 7.66 -25.39 12.85
N ALA A 168 7.27 -26.47 12.17
CA ALA A 168 8.19 -27.30 11.38
C ALA A 168 8.75 -26.55 10.17
N PHE A 169 7.92 -25.72 9.52
CA PHE A 169 8.33 -24.95 8.35
C PHE A 169 9.14 -23.70 8.73
N ALA A 170 8.71 -22.97 9.75
CA ALA A 170 9.39 -21.78 10.21
C ALA A 170 10.83 -22.11 10.66
N GLN A 171 11.11 -23.30 11.22
CA GLN A 171 12.48 -23.78 11.48
C GLN A 171 13.44 -23.71 10.26
N THR A 172 12.89 -23.64 9.04
CA THR A 172 13.66 -23.52 7.78
C THR A 172 13.71 -22.10 7.21
N ALA A 173 12.75 -21.23 7.54
CA ALA A 173 12.73 -19.83 7.14
C ALA A 173 13.81 -19.06 7.91
N LYS A 174 14.88 -18.67 7.22
CA LYS A 174 15.95 -17.85 7.80
C LYS A 174 16.01 -16.54 7.06
N ASN A 175 15.83 -15.44 7.80
CA ASN A 175 16.11 -14.12 7.29
C ASN A 175 17.57 -14.07 6.76
N GLU A 176 17.72 -13.88 5.46
CA GLU A 176 19.00 -13.82 4.77
C GLU A 176 19.80 -12.57 5.17
N GLY A 177 19.12 -11.50 5.58
CA GLY A 177 19.70 -10.22 5.99
C GLY A 177 20.77 -10.38 7.09
N VAL A 178 20.54 -11.30 8.04
CA VAL A 178 21.47 -11.61 9.13
C VAL A 178 22.89 -11.92 8.62
N LYS A 179 22.99 -12.72 7.56
CA LYS A 179 24.29 -13.11 6.99
C LYS A 179 24.77 -12.09 5.96
N ILE A 180 23.87 -11.58 5.11
CA ILE A 180 24.21 -10.66 4.03
C ILE A 180 24.88 -9.40 4.56
N MET A 181 24.39 -8.86 5.67
CA MET A 181 24.92 -7.64 6.27
C MET A 181 25.96 -7.92 7.37
N GLY A 182 26.30 -9.18 7.65
CA GLY A 182 27.34 -9.56 8.60
C GLY A 182 26.93 -9.52 10.08
N ALA A 183 25.63 -9.51 10.39
CA ALA A 183 25.12 -9.57 11.76
C ALA A 183 25.42 -10.92 12.43
N ASP A 184 25.51 -12.01 11.67
CA ASP A 184 25.89 -13.34 12.14
C ASP A 184 27.24 -13.35 12.91
N LYS A 185 28.22 -12.56 12.46
CA LYS A 185 29.52 -12.40 13.14
C LYS A 185 29.38 -11.76 14.52
N TRP A 186 28.47 -10.81 14.65
CA TRP A 186 28.20 -10.10 15.90
C TRP A 186 27.46 -10.99 16.89
N GLN A 187 26.45 -11.71 16.40
CA GLN A 187 25.72 -12.71 17.18
C GLN A 187 26.64 -13.83 17.68
N ALA A 188 27.55 -14.32 16.83
CA ALA A 188 28.56 -15.30 17.23
C ALA A 188 29.55 -14.79 18.29
N ALA A 189 29.75 -13.46 18.36
CA ALA A 189 30.54 -12.81 19.41
C ALA A 189 29.74 -12.54 20.71
N GLY A 190 28.48 -12.97 20.78
CA GLY A 190 27.59 -12.77 21.93
C GLY A 190 26.95 -11.39 21.99
N ILE A 191 27.00 -10.62 20.90
CA ILE A 191 26.31 -9.34 20.76
C ILE A 191 25.01 -9.59 20.00
N THR A 192 23.89 -9.55 20.71
CA THR A 192 22.59 -10.07 20.26
C THR A 192 21.43 -9.12 20.57
N GLY A 193 21.70 -7.85 20.89
CA GLY A 193 20.66 -6.86 21.20
C GLY A 193 20.43 -6.59 22.69
N LYS A 194 21.12 -7.32 23.60
CA LYS A 194 20.94 -7.17 25.04
C LYS A 194 21.09 -5.71 25.50
N GLY A 195 20.11 -5.23 26.27
CA GLY A 195 20.12 -3.88 26.83
C GLY A 195 19.63 -2.78 25.87
N VAL A 196 19.16 -3.16 24.67
CA VAL A 196 18.55 -2.24 23.70
C VAL A 196 17.05 -2.50 23.62
N THR A 197 16.26 -1.44 23.47
CA THR A 197 14.81 -1.52 23.25
C THR A 197 14.43 -0.90 21.90
N ILE A 198 13.65 -1.61 21.09
CA ILE A 198 13.21 -1.14 19.77
C ILE A 198 11.69 -1.08 19.73
N GLY A 199 11.15 0.05 19.32
CA GLY A 199 9.72 0.22 19.04
C GLY A 199 9.38 -0.11 17.59
N ILE A 200 8.19 -0.66 17.36
CA ILE A 200 7.64 -0.91 16.02
C ILE A 200 6.28 -0.20 15.91
N ILE A 201 6.08 0.55 14.83
CA ILE A 201 4.76 1.09 14.44
C ILE A 201 4.39 0.45 13.11
N ASP A 202 3.34 -0.36 13.12
CA ASP A 202 2.92 -1.12 11.95
C ASP A 202 1.41 -1.42 11.96
N SER A 203 0.94 -2.15 10.96
CA SER A 203 -0.42 -2.68 10.83
C SER A 203 -0.38 -4.18 10.54
N GLY A 204 -1.45 -4.90 10.91
CA GLY A 204 -1.60 -6.31 10.58
C GLY A 204 -0.66 -7.24 11.33
N TYR A 205 -1.18 -7.89 12.37
CA TYR A 205 -0.45 -8.86 13.16
C TYR A 205 -1.17 -10.22 13.26
N LYS A 206 -1.05 -11.04 12.21
CA LYS A 206 -1.45 -12.46 12.22
C LYS A 206 -0.32 -13.38 12.72
N PHE A 207 -0.71 -14.59 13.13
CA PHE A 207 0.19 -15.68 13.52
C PHE A 207 1.10 -15.42 14.75
N ILE A 208 0.84 -14.38 15.55
CA ILE A 208 1.69 -14.03 16.70
C ILE A 208 1.91 -15.24 17.62
N ASP A 209 0.83 -15.88 18.08
CA ASP A 209 0.93 -16.95 19.07
C ASP A 209 1.62 -18.20 18.51
N GLN A 210 1.50 -18.43 17.21
CA GLN A 210 2.14 -19.53 16.50
C GLN A 210 3.66 -19.33 16.37
N LEU A 211 4.12 -18.08 16.33
CA LEU A 211 5.51 -17.71 16.04
C LEU A 211 6.32 -17.32 17.29
N LYS A 212 5.67 -17.07 18.43
CA LYS A 212 6.31 -16.82 19.72
C LYS A 212 7.30 -17.92 20.10
N GLY A 213 8.45 -17.50 20.62
CA GLY A 213 9.54 -18.38 21.06
C GLY A 213 10.36 -19.00 19.93
N SER A 214 9.99 -18.79 18.67
CA SER A 214 10.75 -19.26 17.50
C SER A 214 11.17 -18.12 16.57
N PHE A 215 10.20 -17.30 16.12
CA PHE A 215 10.40 -16.17 15.19
C PHE A 215 10.04 -14.83 15.82
N LEU A 216 9.42 -14.86 16.99
CA LEU A 216 9.14 -13.71 17.84
C LEU A 216 9.60 -14.02 19.26
N PRO A 217 9.86 -13.00 20.11
CA PRO A 217 10.06 -13.20 21.53
C PRO A 217 8.94 -14.04 22.16
N SER A 218 9.25 -14.89 23.14
CA SER A 218 8.24 -15.74 23.79
C SER A 218 7.14 -14.95 24.49
N ASP A 219 7.47 -13.74 24.96
CA ASP A 219 6.59 -12.79 25.63
C ASP A 219 6.11 -11.66 24.70
N PHE A 220 6.22 -11.83 23.38
CA PHE A 220 5.87 -10.79 22.40
C PHE A 220 4.40 -10.37 22.53
N THR A 221 4.16 -9.06 22.63
CA THR A 221 2.81 -8.49 22.67
C THR A 221 2.75 -7.26 21.79
N VAL A 222 1.58 -7.01 21.20
CA VAL A 222 1.32 -5.82 20.41
C VAL A 222 0.38 -4.91 21.18
N LYS A 223 0.75 -3.64 21.32
CA LYS A 223 -0.13 -2.60 21.84
C LYS A 223 -1.07 -2.15 20.73
N ASP A 224 -2.34 -2.55 20.83
CA ASP A 224 -3.38 -2.06 19.93
C ASP A 224 -3.70 -0.58 20.24
N ILE A 225 -3.35 0.32 19.32
CA ILE A 225 -3.70 1.74 19.40
C ILE A 225 -5.07 1.98 18.77
N SER A 226 -5.40 1.22 17.71
CA SER A 226 -6.68 1.28 16.99
C SER A 226 -7.87 0.74 17.80
N GLN A 227 -7.61 -0.12 18.80
CA GLN A 227 -8.62 -0.84 19.60
C GLN A 227 -9.56 -1.75 18.77
N ASP A 228 -9.14 -2.14 17.57
CA ASP A 228 -9.95 -2.93 16.66
C ASP A 228 -9.17 -3.94 15.83
N ILE A 229 -7.89 -3.68 15.56
CA ILE A 229 -7.06 -4.50 14.64
C ILE A 229 -6.67 -5.86 15.23
N LEU A 230 -6.59 -6.00 16.57
CA LEU A 230 -6.22 -7.26 17.21
C LEU A 230 -7.40 -8.20 17.53
N LYS A 231 -8.66 -7.83 17.22
CA LYS A 231 -9.83 -8.70 17.44
C LYS A 231 -9.90 -9.81 16.39
N GLU A 232 -10.39 -11.00 16.76
CA GLU A 232 -10.27 -12.23 15.96
C GLU A 232 -10.86 -12.18 14.54
N ASP A 233 -11.76 -11.24 14.27
CA ASP A 233 -12.51 -11.16 13.02
C ASP A 233 -12.21 -9.89 12.20
N SER A 234 -11.18 -9.11 12.55
CA SER A 234 -10.87 -7.88 11.82
C SER A 234 -10.21 -8.15 10.45
N ALA A 235 -10.74 -7.55 9.38
CA ALA A 235 -10.16 -7.57 8.02
C ALA A 235 -8.76 -6.91 7.94
N SER A 236 -8.39 -6.10 8.94
CA SER A 236 -7.08 -5.43 9.08
C SER A 236 -5.94 -6.36 9.54
N LYS A 237 -6.24 -7.65 9.72
CA LYS A 237 -5.29 -8.71 10.10
C LYS A 237 -4.37 -9.13 8.94
N GLY A 238 -3.52 -8.23 8.46
CA GLY A 238 -2.37 -8.62 7.64
C GLY A 238 -1.31 -9.40 8.44
N VAL A 239 -0.28 -9.89 7.77
CA VAL A 239 0.94 -10.44 8.39
C VAL A 239 2.11 -9.46 8.44
N HIS A 240 1.90 -8.24 7.91
CA HIS A 240 2.96 -7.27 7.65
C HIS A 240 3.73 -6.89 8.93
N GLY A 241 3.04 -6.42 9.97
CA GLY A 241 3.65 -6.09 11.26
C GLY A 241 4.30 -7.28 11.97
N THR A 242 3.75 -8.49 11.79
CA THR A 242 4.38 -9.73 12.28
C THR A 242 5.73 -9.94 11.58
N ALA A 243 5.79 -9.87 10.25
CA ALA A 243 7.01 -10.05 9.48
C ALA A 243 8.08 -9.00 9.78
N VAL A 244 7.69 -7.74 9.97
CA VAL A 244 8.58 -6.67 10.43
C VAL A 244 9.20 -7.01 11.79
N SER A 245 8.39 -7.58 12.69
CA SER A 245 8.85 -8.00 14.02
C SER A 245 9.79 -9.22 13.95
N GLU A 246 9.54 -10.18 13.05
CA GLU A 246 10.42 -11.33 12.81
C GLU A 246 11.82 -10.90 12.37
N ILE A 247 11.90 -9.95 11.42
CA ILE A 247 13.18 -9.46 10.90
C ILE A 247 14.02 -8.85 12.04
N ILE A 248 13.42 -7.96 12.84
CA ILE A 248 14.12 -7.35 13.98
C ILE A 248 14.57 -8.43 14.97
N TYR A 249 13.69 -9.36 15.34
CA TYR A 249 14.02 -10.44 16.26
C TYR A 249 15.16 -11.33 15.75
N SER A 250 15.21 -11.61 14.45
CA SER A 250 16.27 -12.43 13.84
C SER A 250 17.66 -11.79 13.93
N LEU A 251 17.74 -10.46 13.95
CA LEU A 251 18.98 -9.70 14.06
C LEU A 251 19.41 -9.51 15.51
N VAL A 252 18.46 -9.26 16.41
CA VAL A 252 18.70 -8.90 17.80
C VAL A 252 17.78 -9.68 18.75
N PRO A 253 17.98 -11.01 18.91
CA PRO A 253 17.08 -11.87 19.67
C PRO A 253 17.00 -11.55 21.17
N ASP A 254 17.99 -10.85 21.73
CA ASP A 254 18.02 -10.42 23.15
C ASP A 254 17.60 -8.94 23.35
N ALA A 255 17.21 -8.23 22.28
CA ALA A 255 16.63 -6.89 22.41
C ALA A 255 15.18 -6.96 22.89
N LYS A 256 14.74 -5.93 23.63
CA LYS A 256 13.33 -5.77 23.98
C LYS A 256 12.58 -5.15 22.81
N ILE A 257 11.62 -5.87 22.23
CA ILE A 257 10.79 -5.39 21.13
C ILE A 257 9.43 -4.94 21.67
N ILE A 258 9.00 -3.73 21.31
CA ILE A 258 7.70 -3.17 21.69
C ILE A 258 6.93 -2.81 20.43
N ALA A 259 5.97 -3.64 20.04
CA ALA A 259 5.17 -3.44 18.84
C ALA A 259 3.86 -2.68 19.12
N THR A 260 3.44 -1.86 18.16
CA THR A 260 2.16 -1.14 18.17
C THR A 260 1.41 -1.40 16.87
N SER A 261 0.08 -1.45 16.95
CA SER A 261 -0.81 -1.61 15.80
C SER A 261 -1.66 -0.36 15.57
N ILE A 262 -1.65 0.15 14.34
CA ILE A 262 -2.45 1.32 13.90
C ILE A 262 -3.22 1.00 12.61
N SER A 263 -4.32 1.71 12.38
CA SER A 263 -5.15 1.64 11.17
C SER A 263 -4.58 2.41 9.98
N GLY A 264 -3.61 3.29 10.25
CA GLY A 264 -2.98 4.17 9.26
C GLY A 264 -3.30 5.66 9.45
N SER A 265 -4.17 6.04 10.41
CA SER A 265 -4.46 7.45 10.68
C SER A 265 -3.28 8.19 11.33
N ASN A 266 -3.07 9.46 10.97
CA ASN A 266 -2.00 10.31 11.54
C ASN A 266 -2.15 10.48 13.08
N ALA A 267 -3.38 10.45 13.59
CA ALA A 267 -3.67 10.57 15.02
C ALA A 267 -3.22 9.32 15.79
N GLU A 268 -3.50 8.13 15.26
CA GLU A 268 -3.03 6.87 15.84
C GLU A 268 -1.52 6.75 15.74
N PHE A 269 -0.93 7.14 14.60
CA PHE A 269 0.52 7.19 14.44
C PHE A 269 1.15 8.06 15.53
N SER A 270 0.64 9.29 15.73
CA SER A 270 1.11 10.19 16.78
C SER A 270 0.99 9.59 18.19
N THR A 271 -0.13 8.89 18.45
CA THR A 271 -0.37 8.19 19.73
C THR A 271 0.61 7.02 19.93
N ALA A 272 0.92 6.28 18.87
CA ALA A 272 1.91 5.20 18.90
C ALA A 272 3.32 5.74 19.20
N ILE A 273 3.70 6.87 18.58
CA ILE A 273 4.96 7.56 18.89
C ILE A 273 5.02 7.92 20.38
N ASP A 274 3.98 8.58 20.91
CA ASP A 274 3.95 9.01 22.32
C ASP A 274 4.03 7.82 23.28
N TYR A 275 3.36 6.72 22.95
CA TYR A 275 3.46 5.47 23.70
C TYR A 275 4.89 4.93 23.72
N LEU A 276 5.55 4.82 22.56
CA LEU A 276 6.91 4.29 22.44
C LEU A 276 7.96 5.20 23.10
N VAL A 277 7.81 6.52 23.01
CA VAL A 277 8.64 7.49 23.76
C VAL A 277 8.53 7.24 25.26
N ALA A 278 7.31 7.02 25.77
CA ALA A 278 7.10 6.70 27.18
C ALA A 278 7.74 5.35 27.59
N GLN A 279 7.88 4.41 26.66
CA GLN A 279 8.60 3.15 26.88
C GLN A 279 10.14 3.30 26.84
N LYS A 280 10.66 4.50 26.52
CA LYS A 280 12.11 4.78 26.43
C LYS A 280 12.84 3.88 25.45
N VAL A 281 12.24 3.65 24.28
CA VAL A 281 12.90 2.93 23.18
C VAL A 281 14.13 3.69 22.69
N ASP A 282 15.13 2.97 22.17
CA ASP A 282 16.34 3.56 21.59
C ASP A 282 16.14 3.95 20.12
N PHE A 283 15.35 3.14 19.41
CA PHE A 283 15.02 3.27 18.00
C PHE A 283 13.54 2.94 17.77
N ILE A 284 12.96 3.52 16.72
CA ILE A 284 11.61 3.18 16.26
C ILE A 284 11.68 2.77 14.80
N SER A 285 11.19 1.57 14.47
CA SER A 285 11.04 1.07 13.11
C SER A 285 9.61 1.29 12.62
N VAL A 286 9.46 1.88 11.44
CA VAL A 286 8.16 2.14 10.82
C VAL A 286 8.20 1.72 9.36
N SER A 287 7.35 0.77 9.01
CA SER A 287 7.22 0.24 7.65
C SER A 287 5.89 0.67 7.02
N MET A 288 5.57 1.96 7.12
CA MET A 288 4.35 2.58 6.60
C MET A 288 4.66 3.97 6.04
N GLY A 289 3.85 4.46 5.11
CA GLY A 289 4.00 5.78 4.49
C GLY A 289 2.81 6.14 3.60
N ASN A 290 2.79 7.37 3.09
CA ASN A 290 1.81 7.83 2.09
C ASN A 290 2.37 8.98 1.24
N ASN A 291 1.84 9.18 0.04
CA ASN A 291 2.29 10.22 -0.90
C ASN A 291 1.30 11.40 -1.05
N SER A 292 0.44 11.60 -0.04
CA SER A 292 -0.65 12.60 -0.08
C SER A 292 -0.29 13.93 0.58
N THR A 293 0.98 14.17 0.90
CA THR A 293 1.49 15.43 1.49
C THR A 293 2.57 16.03 0.59
N PRO A 294 3.17 17.21 0.89
CA PRO A 294 4.20 17.80 0.03
C PRO A 294 5.54 17.06 0.01
N GLU A 295 5.81 16.12 0.92
CA GLU A 295 7.09 15.37 1.01
C GLU A 295 8.32 16.28 1.13
N ASP A 296 8.17 17.39 1.83
CA ASP A 296 9.22 18.38 2.12
C ASP A 296 9.61 18.40 3.61
N GLY A 297 9.04 17.49 4.41
CA GLY A 297 9.21 17.42 5.85
C GLY A 297 8.32 18.37 6.65
N ASN A 298 7.41 19.12 6.02
CA ASN A 298 6.56 20.11 6.71
C ASN A 298 5.17 19.57 7.09
N SER A 299 4.86 18.30 6.83
CA SER A 299 3.63 17.69 7.34
C SER A 299 3.63 17.68 8.89
N ASP A 300 2.44 17.66 9.50
CA ASP A 300 2.32 17.60 10.97
C ASP A 300 3.00 16.35 11.54
N LEU A 301 2.89 15.22 10.85
CA LEU A 301 3.55 13.98 11.24
C LEU A 301 5.09 14.12 11.14
N SER A 302 5.59 14.72 10.06
CA SER A 302 7.03 14.90 9.85
C SER A 302 7.65 15.85 10.90
N LYS A 303 6.93 16.93 11.24
CA LYS A 303 7.29 17.85 12.33
C LYS A 303 7.26 17.16 13.69
N LYS A 304 6.24 16.33 13.98
CA LYS A 304 6.17 15.54 15.22
C LYS A 304 7.38 14.61 15.38
N ILE A 305 7.78 13.93 14.30
CA ILE A 305 8.95 13.04 14.29
C ILE A 305 10.24 13.82 14.57
N GLU A 306 10.44 14.95 13.88
CA GLU A 306 11.57 15.85 14.12
C GLU A 306 11.61 16.36 15.58
N ASP A 307 10.46 16.81 16.10
CA ASP A 307 10.33 17.29 17.47
C ASP A 307 10.69 16.22 18.50
N VAL A 308 10.20 14.98 18.31
CA VAL A 308 10.50 13.86 19.20
C VAL A 308 11.98 13.53 19.14
N HIS A 309 12.58 13.46 17.94
CA HIS A 309 14.01 13.25 17.80
C HIS A 309 14.82 14.32 18.54
N ASN A 310 14.53 15.61 18.29
CA ASN A 310 15.24 16.73 18.91
C ASN A 310 15.13 16.75 20.45
N LYS A 311 13.99 16.32 21.01
CA LYS A 311 13.75 16.32 22.46
C LYS A 311 14.32 15.09 23.17
N THR A 312 14.40 13.94 22.49
CA THR A 312 14.67 12.65 23.15
C THR A 312 15.95 11.96 22.66
N GLY A 313 16.44 12.30 21.47
CA GLY A 313 17.52 11.61 20.77
C GLY A 313 17.12 10.29 20.13
N ILE A 314 15.83 9.88 20.21
CA ILE A 314 15.32 8.67 19.55
C ILE A 314 15.40 8.86 18.03
N VAL A 315 15.91 7.86 17.33
CA VAL A 315 15.96 7.86 15.86
C VAL A 315 14.89 6.93 15.30
N PHE A 316 14.20 7.42 14.28
CA PHE A 316 13.22 6.68 13.50
C PHE A 316 13.87 6.11 12.24
N PHE A 317 13.61 4.85 11.94
CA PHE A 317 13.88 4.22 10.64
C PHE A 317 12.54 4.08 9.92
N MET A 318 12.44 4.69 8.75
CA MET A 318 11.20 4.81 7.98
C MET A 318 11.39 4.18 6.61
N ALA A 319 10.47 3.31 6.20
CA ALA A 319 10.43 2.80 4.83
C ALA A 319 10.31 3.97 3.84
N ALA A 320 11.17 4.00 2.83
CA ALA A 320 11.14 5.07 1.83
C ALA A 320 9.85 5.05 0.99
N GLY A 321 9.25 3.88 0.80
CA GLY A 321 8.07 3.66 -0.05
C GLY A 321 8.38 2.72 -1.23
N ASN A 322 7.32 2.21 -1.86
CA ASN A 322 7.41 1.27 -2.98
C ASN A 322 6.95 1.88 -4.32
N GLU A 323 6.97 3.20 -4.42
CA GLU A 323 6.37 3.95 -5.54
C GLU A 323 7.41 4.37 -6.60
N GLY A 324 8.64 3.84 -6.54
CA GLY A 324 9.74 4.19 -7.45
C GLY A 324 9.46 3.89 -8.94
N GLN A 325 8.48 3.05 -9.25
CA GLN A 325 8.00 2.83 -10.63
C GLN A 325 6.54 3.24 -10.84
N GLU A 326 5.90 3.81 -9.83
CA GLU A 326 4.47 4.13 -9.85
C GLU A 326 4.24 5.64 -10.01
N HIS A 327 5.26 6.39 -10.43
CA HIS A 327 5.25 7.85 -10.34
C HIS A 327 5.56 8.56 -11.67
N TYR A 328 5.01 9.76 -11.83
CA TYR A 328 5.36 10.75 -12.85
C TYR A 328 5.53 12.13 -12.20
N ALA A 329 6.60 12.85 -12.54
CA ALA A 329 6.81 14.24 -12.16
C ALA A 329 7.35 15.11 -13.30
N GLN A 330 6.62 16.18 -13.62
CA GLN A 330 7.05 17.25 -14.54
C GLN A 330 6.34 18.56 -14.22
N ASN A 331 6.88 19.66 -14.74
CA ASN A 331 6.19 20.94 -14.71
C ASN A 331 4.94 20.89 -15.62
N PHE A 332 3.83 21.42 -15.11
CA PHE A 332 2.61 21.61 -15.86
C PHE A 332 2.88 22.42 -17.13
N THR A 333 2.52 21.83 -18.25
CA THR A 333 2.66 22.41 -19.59
C THR A 333 1.32 22.28 -20.30
N PRO A 334 0.49 23.34 -20.37
CA PRO A 334 -0.83 23.24 -20.99
C PRO A 334 -0.72 23.16 -22.51
N ASN A 335 -1.65 22.44 -23.15
CA ASN A 335 -1.96 22.61 -24.56
C ASN A 335 -2.99 23.74 -24.77
N ALA A 336 -3.42 23.94 -26.01
CA ALA A 336 -4.39 24.99 -26.36
C ALA A 336 -5.76 24.82 -25.65
N GLN A 337 -6.04 23.62 -25.14
CA GLN A 337 -7.26 23.25 -24.43
C GLN A 337 -7.07 23.25 -22.89
N GLY A 338 -5.89 23.62 -22.39
CA GLY A 338 -5.60 23.67 -20.94
C GLY A 338 -5.25 22.32 -20.31
N PHE A 339 -5.04 21.27 -21.10
CA PHE A 339 -4.60 19.97 -20.62
C PHE A 339 -3.08 19.87 -20.55
N HIS A 340 -2.56 19.20 -19.52
CA HIS A 340 -1.16 18.92 -19.39
C HIS A 340 -0.65 18.05 -20.53
N GLN A 341 0.45 18.47 -21.16
CA GLN A 341 1.22 17.69 -22.11
C GLN A 341 2.31 16.91 -21.38
N TRP A 342 2.20 15.57 -21.38
CA TRP A 342 3.17 14.64 -20.79
C TRP A 342 4.49 14.66 -21.55
N VAL A 343 4.36 14.70 -22.87
CA VAL A 343 5.40 15.04 -23.84
C VAL A 343 4.76 15.92 -24.90
N THR A 344 5.56 16.56 -25.74
CA THR A 344 5.05 17.49 -26.78
C THR A 344 3.92 16.85 -27.60
N ASN A 345 2.75 17.50 -27.62
CA ASN A 345 1.53 17.07 -28.32
C ASN A 345 0.89 15.75 -27.81
N VAL A 346 1.25 15.28 -26.61
CA VAL A 346 0.59 14.12 -25.97
C VAL A 346 0.05 14.55 -24.63
N ASP A 347 -1.27 14.60 -24.51
CA ASP A 347 -1.99 15.05 -23.30
C ASP A 347 -2.84 13.94 -22.65
N ARG A 348 -2.66 12.70 -23.10
CA ARG A 348 -3.21 11.48 -22.51
C ARG A 348 -2.06 10.54 -22.11
N MET A 349 -1.98 10.18 -20.83
CA MET A 349 -0.98 9.23 -20.32
C MET A 349 -1.65 7.89 -20.10
N ALA A 350 -1.18 6.86 -20.80
CA ALA A 350 -1.73 5.53 -20.64
C ALA A 350 -1.47 4.99 -19.23
N VAL A 351 -2.53 4.47 -18.61
CA VAL A 351 -2.54 3.67 -17.40
C VAL A 351 -3.47 2.48 -17.63
N GLY A 352 -3.34 1.39 -16.89
CA GLY A 352 -4.30 0.31 -17.06
C GLY A 352 -3.87 -1.01 -16.47
N ASN A 353 -4.57 -2.03 -16.90
CA ASN A 353 -4.48 -3.36 -16.38
C ASN A 353 -4.26 -4.36 -17.53
N PRO A 354 -3.03 -4.83 -17.76
CA PRO A 354 -2.75 -5.81 -18.79
C PRO A 354 -2.98 -7.25 -18.31
N THR A 355 -3.40 -7.44 -17.05
CA THR A 355 -3.59 -8.76 -16.44
C THR A 355 -4.97 -9.34 -16.77
N ASP A 356 -5.18 -10.60 -16.44
CA ASP A 356 -6.44 -11.32 -16.67
C ASP A 356 -7.46 -11.12 -15.54
N ASN A 357 -7.11 -10.40 -14.47
CA ASN A 357 -7.98 -10.09 -13.33
C ASN A 357 -8.11 -8.57 -13.16
N PRO A 358 -9.20 -8.04 -12.58
CA PRO A 358 -9.29 -6.62 -12.22
C PRO A 358 -8.15 -6.18 -11.28
N LEU A 359 -7.78 -4.90 -11.34
CA LEU A 359 -6.78 -4.29 -10.47
C LEU A 359 -7.36 -3.08 -9.75
N ALA A 360 -7.28 -3.09 -8.42
CA ALA A 360 -7.58 -1.93 -7.61
C ALA A 360 -6.40 -0.95 -7.65
N THR A 361 -6.53 0.11 -8.45
CA THR A 361 -5.49 1.10 -8.69
C THR A 361 -5.90 2.47 -8.14
N THR A 362 -5.04 3.07 -7.32
CA THR A 362 -5.19 4.45 -6.85
C THR A 362 -4.41 5.38 -7.76
N ILE A 363 -5.07 6.42 -8.27
CA ILE A 363 -4.42 7.49 -9.04
C ILE A 363 -4.49 8.76 -8.20
N LEU A 364 -3.32 9.29 -7.83
CA LEU A 364 -3.18 10.46 -6.98
C LEU A 364 -2.40 11.54 -7.72
N LEU A 365 -3.01 12.69 -7.94
CA LEU A 365 -2.39 13.90 -8.46
C LEU A 365 -2.10 14.86 -7.29
N ARG A 366 -0.88 15.34 -7.16
CA ARG A 366 -0.54 16.47 -6.28
C ARG A 366 0.36 17.46 -7.00
N TRP A 367 0.49 18.68 -6.47
CA TRP A 367 1.42 19.67 -7.03
C TRP A 367 2.09 20.57 -5.99
N ASP A 368 3.20 21.19 -6.36
CA ASP A 368 4.13 21.91 -5.49
C ASP A 368 3.70 23.34 -5.11
N GLN A 369 2.41 23.54 -4.82
CA GLN A 369 1.86 24.82 -4.36
C GLN A 369 1.25 24.74 -2.96
N TRP A 370 1.87 23.99 -2.06
CA TRP A 370 1.46 23.89 -0.65
C TRP A 370 1.82 25.14 0.14
N LEU A 371 0.99 25.49 1.13
CA LEU A 371 1.29 26.57 2.08
C LEU A 371 1.56 25.96 3.46
N ASN A 372 2.83 25.92 3.89
CA ASN A 372 3.26 25.34 5.16
C ASN A 372 2.86 23.87 5.38
N GLY A 373 2.69 23.11 4.30
CA GLY A 373 2.26 21.71 4.34
C GLY A 373 0.75 21.49 4.22
N ASP A 374 -0.02 22.55 3.92
CA ASP A 374 -1.49 22.52 3.90
C ASP A 374 -2.08 23.34 2.72
N VAL A 375 -3.39 23.60 2.76
CA VAL A 375 -4.18 24.40 1.82
C VAL A 375 -3.49 25.72 1.48
N ASN A 376 -3.39 26.00 0.18
CA ASN A 376 -2.94 27.29 -0.32
C ASN A 376 -4.06 27.97 -1.10
N PRO A 377 -4.65 29.06 -0.59
CA PRO A 377 -5.69 29.82 -1.29
C PRO A 377 -5.27 30.43 -2.64
N GLN A 378 -3.98 30.43 -2.93
CA GLN A 378 -3.39 30.90 -4.18
C GLN A 378 -2.89 29.75 -5.07
N ALA A 379 -3.16 28.49 -4.71
CA ALA A 379 -2.85 27.35 -5.58
C ALA A 379 -3.68 27.41 -6.86
N ALA A 380 -3.09 26.91 -7.94
CA ALA A 380 -3.85 26.54 -9.12
C ALA A 380 -4.85 25.43 -8.77
N ASP A 381 -5.94 25.37 -9.52
CA ASP A 381 -7.01 24.37 -9.39
C ASP A 381 -6.90 23.41 -10.59
N PHE A 382 -6.42 22.18 -10.33
CA PHE A 382 -6.20 21.16 -11.35
C PHE A 382 -7.20 20.02 -11.17
N ASP A 383 -7.90 19.66 -12.25
CA ASP A 383 -8.78 18.50 -12.25
C ASP A 383 -8.02 17.26 -12.77
N LEU A 384 -8.24 16.12 -12.12
CA LEU A 384 -7.78 14.81 -12.54
C LEU A 384 -8.92 14.10 -13.31
N ILE A 385 -8.65 13.69 -14.55
CA ILE A 385 -9.64 13.09 -15.44
C ILE A 385 -9.10 11.75 -15.95
N ILE A 386 -9.96 10.73 -15.92
CA ILE A 386 -9.69 9.40 -16.46
C ILE A 386 -10.59 9.17 -17.67
N GLU A 387 -9.99 8.78 -18.78
CA GLU A 387 -10.69 8.49 -20.03
C GLU A 387 -10.46 7.05 -20.51
N ASP A 388 -11.41 6.50 -21.24
CA ASP A 388 -11.23 5.26 -22.00
C ASP A 388 -10.44 5.50 -23.32
N GLU A 389 -10.24 4.47 -24.13
CA GLU A 389 -9.55 4.58 -25.43
C GLU A 389 -10.21 5.58 -26.40
N GLN A 390 -11.54 5.69 -26.37
CA GLN A 390 -12.33 6.56 -27.24
C GLN A 390 -12.37 8.02 -26.77
N GLY A 391 -11.80 8.31 -25.60
CA GLY A 391 -11.80 9.65 -25.00
C GLY A 391 -13.08 9.98 -24.25
N LYS A 392 -13.89 8.96 -23.90
CA LYS A 392 -15.02 9.13 -22.99
C LYS A 392 -14.47 9.21 -21.56
N VAL A 393 -14.93 10.20 -20.80
CA VAL A 393 -14.59 10.31 -19.37
C VAL A 393 -15.22 9.15 -18.61
N VAL A 394 -14.38 8.43 -17.87
CA VAL A 394 -14.72 7.30 -16.99
C VAL A 394 -14.84 7.77 -15.55
N ALA A 395 -13.93 8.63 -15.10
CA ALA A 395 -13.93 9.17 -13.74
C ALA A 395 -13.26 10.55 -13.71
N THR A 396 -13.63 11.37 -12.72
CA THR A 396 -13.07 12.71 -12.52
C THR A 396 -12.94 12.99 -11.03
N SER A 397 -11.90 13.73 -10.66
CA SER A 397 -11.75 14.40 -9.37
C SER A 397 -11.51 15.88 -9.66
N ASP A 398 -12.46 16.74 -9.27
CA ASP A 398 -12.56 18.16 -9.67
C ASP A 398 -12.93 19.08 -8.49
N GLY A 399 -12.38 18.78 -7.31
CA GLY A 399 -12.50 19.62 -6.13
C GLY A 399 -11.90 21.02 -6.35
N ASP A 400 -12.13 21.94 -5.41
CA ASP A 400 -11.47 23.25 -5.43
C ASP A 400 -10.29 23.26 -4.45
N GLN A 401 -9.06 23.24 -4.98
CA GLN A 401 -7.82 23.24 -4.18
C GLN A 401 -7.38 24.61 -3.68
N ARG A 402 -8.19 25.66 -3.84
CA ARG A 402 -8.00 26.91 -3.10
C ARG A 402 -8.51 26.82 -1.67
N VAL A 403 -9.39 25.85 -1.39
CA VAL A 403 -9.95 25.60 -0.06
C VAL A 403 -9.63 24.20 0.47
N ARG A 404 -8.85 23.43 -0.28
CA ARG A 404 -8.38 22.07 0.04
C ARG A 404 -6.89 21.94 -0.29
N PRO A 405 -6.21 20.92 0.25
CA PRO A 405 -4.81 20.66 -0.11
C PRO A 405 -4.63 20.52 -1.63
N PRO A 406 -3.47 20.92 -2.20
CA PRO A 406 -3.06 20.73 -3.62
C PRO A 406 -2.99 19.26 -4.08
N LEU A 407 -4.14 18.59 -4.06
CA LEU A 407 -4.31 17.15 -4.21
C LEU A 407 -5.64 16.87 -4.90
N GLU A 408 -5.60 15.92 -5.82
CA GLU A 408 -6.75 15.21 -6.39
C GLU A 408 -6.46 13.72 -6.38
N GLY A 409 -7.46 12.88 -6.21
CA GLY A 409 -7.23 11.45 -6.24
C GLY A 409 -8.49 10.63 -6.29
N MET A 410 -8.34 9.42 -6.83
CA MET A 410 -9.43 8.46 -6.92
C MET A 410 -8.86 7.05 -6.86
N ARG A 411 -9.70 6.11 -6.42
CA ARG A 411 -9.42 4.68 -6.50
C ARG A 411 -10.34 4.08 -7.55
N LEU A 412 -9.75 3.32 -8.46
CA LEU A 412 -10.43 2.66 -9.55
C LEU A 412 -10.28 1.15 -9.40
N ASN A 413 -11.33 0.41 -9.72
CA ASN A 413 -11.19 -1.01 -10.02
C ASN A 413 -11.08 -1.17 -11.54
N ILE A 414 -9.85 -1.19 -12.06
CA ILE A 414 -9.59 -1.24 -13.50
C ILE A 414 -9.84 -2.68 -13.98
N PRO A 415 -10.80 -2.95 -14.87
CA PRO A 415 -11.10 -4.30 -15.31
C PRO A 415 -9.90 -4.96 -16.01
N ALA A 416 -9.93 -6.29 -16.09
CA ALA A 416 -8.92 -7.06 -16.80
C ALA A 416 -8.73 -6.55 -18.25
N LYS A 417 -7.50 -6.59 -18.75
CA LYS A 417 -7.14 -6.18 -20.12
C LYS A 417 -7.65 -4.80 -20.54
N THR A 418 -7.81 -3.87 -19.59
CA THR A 418 -8.36 -2.54 -19.84
C THR A 418 -7.25 -1.49 -19.87
N LEU A 419 -7.30 -0.63 -20.89
CA LEU A 419 -6.44 0.54 -21.02
C LEU A 419 -7.26 1.81 -20.77
N LEU A 420 -6.77 2.65 -19.88
CA LEU A 420 -7.32 3.96 -19.53
C LEU A 420 -6.27 5.04 -19.75
N TYR A 421 -6.70 6.30 -19.67
CA TYR A 421 -5.84 7.45 -19.87
C TYR A 421 -6.04 8.48 -18.79
N VAL A 422 -4.94 8.86 -18.14
CA VAL A 422 -4.91 10.01 -17.24
C VAL A 422 -4.77 11.28 -18.06
N ARG A 423 -5.54 12.30 -17.69
CA ARG A 423 -5.41 13.68 -18.13
C ARG A 423 -5.47 14.61 -16.93
N VAL A 424 -4.74 15.71 -16.99
CA VAL A 424 -4.79 16.77 -15.98
C VAL A 424 -5.15 18.07 -16.67
N ARG A 425 -6.13 18.79 -16.14
CA ARG A 425 -6.60 20.05 -16.72
C ARG A 425 -6.49 21.17 -15.70
N LEU A 426 -6.02 22.33 -16.12
CA LEU A 426 -6.15 23.55 -15.32
C LEU A 426 -7.60 24.06 -15.43
N LYS A 427 -8.34 24.06 -14.32
CA LYS A 427 -9.78 24.37 -14.30
C LYS A 427 -10.10 25.80 -14.71
N ASP A 428 -9.31 26.74 -14.19
CA ASP A 428 -9.57 28.19 -14.33
C ASP A 428 -8.99 28.79 -15.63
N GLY A 429 -8.42 28.01 -16.56
CA GLY A 429 -7.99 28.52 -17.86
C GLY A 429 -6.95 27.70 -18.61
N THR A 430 -6.50 28.24 -19.74
CA THR A 430 -5.53 27.59 -20.65
C THR A 430 -4.12 28.18 -20.58
N GLN A 431 -3.92 29.24 -19.79
CA GLN A 431 -2.61 29.84 -19.57
C GLN A 431 -1.93 29.16 -18.38
N PRO A 432 -0.62 28.84 -18.48
CA PRO A 432 0.09 28.27 -17.36
C PRO A 432 0.12 29.25 -16.17
N PRO A 433 0.18 28.75 -14.93
CA PRO A 433 0.43 29.59 -13.76
C PRO A 433 1.70 30.44 -13.92
N ALA A 434 1.74 31.60 -13.27
CA ALA A 434 2.83 32.56 -13.40
C ALA A 434 4.20 32.02 -12.94
N GLN A 435 4.19 31.07 -12.00
CA GLN A 435 5.36 30.30 -11.60
C GLN A 435 5.19 28.87 -12.10
N PRO A 436 6.28 28.17 -12.49
CA PRO A 436 6.22 26.76 -12.82
C PRO A 436 5.58 25.99 -11.66
N VAL A 437 4.61 25.13 -11.99
CA VAL A 437 3.97 24.23 -11.04
C VAL A 437 4.31 22.80 -11.43
N ARG A 438 4.94 22.04 -10.56
CA ARG A 438 5.25 20.64 -10.78
C ARG A 438 4.07 19.77 -10.37
N LEU A 439 3.61 18.95 -11.31
CA LEU A 439 2.66 17.89 -11.05
C LEU A 439 3.42 16.63 -10.64
N HIS A 440 2.88 15.93 -9.66
CA HIS A 440 3.28 14.58 -9.27
C HIS A 440 2.06 13.68 -9.40
N ILE A 441 2.19 12.55 -10.09
CA ILE A 441 1.12 11.59 -10.25
C ILE A 441 1.62 10.23 -9.78
N PHE A 442 0.92 9.65 -8.82
CA PHE A 442 1.15 8.28 -8.37
C PHE A 442 0.04 7.37 -8.90
N VAL A 443 0.42 6.20 -9.41
CA VAL A 443 -0.45 5.15 -9.95
C VAL A 443 -0.15 3.87 -9.16
N VAL A 444 -0.75 3.78 -7.97
CA VAL A 444 -0.45 2.74 -6.96
C VAL A 444 -1.37 1.55 -7.14
N GLY A 445 -0.84 0.33 -7.10
CA GLY A 445 -1.67 -0.89 -7.25
C GLY A 445 -2.08 -1.15 -8.71
N GLY A 446 -1.25 -0.71 -9.65
CA GLY A 446 -1.43 -0.88 -11.10
C GLY A 446 -0.10 -1.18 -11.79
N ILE A 447 -0.05 -0.98 -13.11
CA ILE A 447 1.22 -0.99 -13.84
C ILE A 447 1.89 0.38 -13.79
N PRO A 448 3.23 0.45 -13.98
CA PRO A 448 3.94 1.72 -14.11
C PRO A 448 3.30 2.64 -15.18
N PRO A 449 3.11 3.93 -14.87
CA PRO A 449 2.57 4.87 -15.85
C PRO A 449 3.44 4.95 -17.10
N GLN A 450 2.83 5.24 -18.25
CA GLN A 450 3.53 5.29 -19.55
C GLN A 450 4.80 6.15 -19.53
N PHE A 451 4.73 7.29 -18.85
CA PHE A 451 5.84 8.21 -18.67
C PHE A 451 6.23 8.18 -17.20
N MET A 452 7.09 7.24 -16.80
CA MET A 452 7.46 7.11 -15.39
C MET A 452 8.70 7.92 -15.05
N THR A 453 8.75 8.43 -13.82
CA THR A 453 9.93 9.02 -13.17
C THR A 453 10.11 8.36 -11.82
N SER A 454 11.34 8.01 -11.46
CA SER A 454 11.62 7.33 -10.18
C SER A 454 12.04 8.26 -9.05
N VAL A 455 11.99 9.58 -9.25
CA VAL A 455 12.47 10.60 -8.30
C VAL A 455 11.30 11.31 -7.62
N MET A 456 11.52 11.81 -6.39
CA MET A 456 10.48 12.46 -5.58
C MET A 456 9.28 11.54 -5.31
N THR A 457 9.58 10.28 -4.96
CA THR A 457 8.57 9.26 -4.61
C THR A 457 8.64 8.85 -3.15
N VAL A 458 9.59 9.40 -2.38
CA VAL A 458 9.74 9.08 -0.96
C VAL A 458 8.53 9.60 -0.18
N GLY A 459 7.83 8.69 0.48
CA GLY A 459 6.59 9.00 1.18
C GLY A 459 6.78 9.84 2.44
N THR A 460 5.65 10.44 2.85
CA THR A 460 5.47 11.12 4.13
C THR A 460 5.87 10.21 5.29
N SER A 461 6.50 10.79 6.32
CA SER A 461 7.17 10.16 7.47
C SER A 461 8.65 9.84 7.21
N ALA A 462 8.99 9.27 6.05
CA ALA A 462 10.39 9.09 5.64
C ALA A 462 11.06 10.41 5.20
N ASP A 463 10.26 11.40 4.81
CA ASP A 463 10.67 12.77 4.49
C ASP A 463 11.11 13.60 5.71
N SER A 464 10.84 13.13 6.92
CA SER A 464 11.12 13.83 8.18
C SER A 464 12.60 14.08 8.41
N ARG A 465 12.94 15.25 8.99
CA ARG A 465 14.33 15.60 9.37
C ARG A 465 14.87 14.77 10.54
N GLY A 466 13.99 14.23 11.39
CA GLY A 466 14.33 13.34 12.51
C GLY A 466 14.28 11.84 12.19
N ALA A 467 14.15 11.45 10.92
CA ALA A 467 14.08 10.06 10.50
C ALA A 467 15.13 9.71 9.46
N ILE A 468 15.55 8.45 9.46
CA ILE A 468 16.36 7.81 8.42
C ILE A 468 15.41 7.09 7.48
N GLY A 469 15.35 7.54 6.23
CA GLY A 469 14.66 6.86 5.15
C GLY A 469 15.47 5.66 4.69
N VAL A 470 14.79 4.53 4.50
CA VAL A 470 15.39 3.25 4.14
C VAL A 470 14.85 2.76 2.81
N GLY A 471 15.71 2.68 1.80
CA GLY A 471 15.42 2.04 0.51
C GLY A 471 15.67 0.54 0.53
N ALA A 472 15.36 -0.15 -0.58
CA ALA A 472 15.52 -1.60 -0.70
C ALA A 472 16.39 -2.01 -1.90
N VAL A 473 17.24 -3.03 -1.71
CA VAL A 473 17.85 -3.79 -2.81
C VAL A 473 17.08 -5.11 -3.03
N ASP A 474 16.95 -5.52 -4.28
CA ASP A 474 16.32 -6.79 -4.67
C ASP A 474 17.09 -7.35 -5.90
N PRO A 475 17.64 -8.58 -5.86
CA PRO A 475 17.56 -9.58 -4.80
C PRO A 475 18.25 -9.15 -3.49
N PRO A 476 17.88 -9.74 -2.33
CA PRO A 476 18.38 -9.35 -1.01
C PRO A 476 19.92 -9.33 -0.90
N ASP A 477 20.61 -10.25 -1.58
CA ASP A 477 22.07 -10.35 -1.59
C ASP A 477 22.74 -9.48 -2.68
N GLY A 478 21.94 -8.88 -3.55
CA GLY A 478 22.38 -8.06 -4.67
C GLY A 478 22.82 -6.64 -4.30
N ASP A 479 23.52 -6.00 -5.23
CA ASP A 479 23.95 -4.61 -5.14
C ASP A 479 23.16 -3.71 -6.12
N THR A 480 21.90 -4.08 -6.40
CA THR A 480 21.01 -3.34 -7.32
C THR A 480 19.80 -2.84 -6.53
N ILE A 481 19.47 -1.57 -6.69
CA ILE A 481 18.27 -1.01 -6.08
C ILE A 481 17.03 -1.73 -6.65
N ALA A 482 16.08 -2.08 -5.79
CA ALA A 482 14.82 -2.64 -6.23
C ALA A 482 14.07 -1.59 -7.06
N GLY A 483 13.44 -2.00 -8.17
CA GLY A 483 12.73 -1.08 -9.06
C GLY A 483 11.68 -0.25 -8.32
N TYR A 484 10.92 -0.90 -7.42
CA TYR A 484 9.89 -0.26 -6.62
C TYR A 484 10.44 0.70 -5.56
N SER A 485 11.71 0.61 -5.15
CA SER A 485 12.22 1.39 -4.01
C SER A 485 12.12 2.88 -4.30
N SER A 486 11.37 3.60 -3.47
CA SER A 486 11.19 5.04 -3.62
C SER A 486 12.50 5.82 -3.48
N GLN A 487 12.66 6.84 -4.31
CA GLN A 487 13.91 7.59 -4.45
C GLN A 487 13.65 9.09 -4.33
N GLY A 488 14.64 9.78 -3.78
CA GLY A 488 14.65 11.23 -3.72
C GLY A 488 15.13 11.87 -5.04
N PRO A 489 15.50 13.16 -5.00
CA PRO A 489 15.42 14.02 -3.82
C PRO A 489 13.98 14.21 -3.35
N LEU A 490 13.80 14.69 -2.13
CA LEU A 490 12.53 15.21 -1.65
C LEU A 490 12.13 16.47 -2.43
N SER A 491 10.88 16.92 -2.27
CA SER A 491 10.38 18.12 -2.95
C SER A 491 11.16 19.40 -2.59
N ASP A 492 11.81 19.45 -1.42
CA ASP A 492 12.70 20.54 -0.99
C ASP A 492 14.18 20.34 -1.39
N GLY A 493 14.46 19.32 -2.21
CA GLY A 493 15.79 18.99 -2.71
C GLY A 493 16.61 18.11 -1.77
N ARG A 494 16.19 17.87 -0.52
CA ARG A 494 16.95 17.03 0.40
C ARG A 494 17.12 15.60 -0.11
N MET A 495 18.27 15.03 0.18
CA MET A 495 18.55 13.63 -0.10
C MET A 495 17.74 12.69 0.79
N LYS A 496 17.03 11.77 0.14
CA LYS A 496 16.42 10.55 0.70
C LYS A 496 16.48 9.44 -0.35
N PRO A 497 16.43 8.15 0.04
CA PRO A 497 16.70 7.65 1.39
C PRO A 497 18.18 7.87 1.80
N GLU A 498 18.51 7.75 3.09
CA GLU A 498 19.90 7.85 3.54
C GLU A 498 20.68 6.54 3.42
N ILE A 499 19.99 5.40 3.42
CA ILE A 499 20.61 4.08 3.35
C ILE A 499 19.63 3.10 2.68
N CYS A 500 20.14 1.98 2.16
CA CYS A 500 19.26 0.88 1.75
C CYS A 500 19.63 -0.45 2.42
N GLY A 501 18.67 -1.36 2.50
CA GLY A 501 18.83 -2.70 3.06
C GLY A 501 18.26 -3.79 2.16
N PRO A 502 18.47 -5.08 2.49
CA PRO A 502 17.87 -6.20 1.76
C PRO A 502 16.34 -6.13 1.77
N GLY A 503 15.73 -6.13 0.59
CA GLY A 503 14.31 -6.45 0.41
C GLY A 503 14.14 -7.90 -0.05
N GLY A 504 12.92 -8.44 0.01
CA GLY A 504 12.65 -9.78 -0.51
C GLY A 504 13.25 -10.91 0.33
N VAL A 505 13.29 -10.72 1.65
CA VAL A 505 13.78 -11.71 2.62
C VAL A 505 12.70 -12.73 2.98
N SER A 506 13.12 -13.90 3.44
CA SER A 506 12.21 -14.95 3.90
C SER A 506 11.52 -14.53 5.21
N SER A 507 10.21 -14.80 5.34
CA SER A 507 9.41 -14.51 6.53
C SER A 507 8.38 -15.63 6.75
N ALA A 508 8.36 -16.15 7.98
CA ALA A 508 7.46 -17.24 8.34
C ALA A 508 5.99 -16.78 8.29
N ALA A 509 5.71 -15.54 8.72
CA ALA A 509 4.37 -14.98 8.64
C ALA A 509 3.88 -14.82 7.18
N TYR A 510 4.73 -14.34 6.25
CA TYR A 510 4.34 -14.24 4.84
C TYR A 510 4.12 -15.60 4.19
N GLU A 511 4.99 -16.56 4.46
CA GLU A 511 4.84 -17.92 3.94
C GLU A 511 3.59 -18.61 4.52
N ALA A 512 3.30 -18.43 5.81
CA ALA A 512 2.07 -18.88 6.46
C ALA A 512 0.81 -18.27 5.83
N ASN A 513 0.92 -17.06 5.27
CA ASN A 513 -0.15 -16.35 4.59
C ASN A 513 -0.23 -16.69 3.08
N GLY A 514 0.44 -17.75 2.63
CA GLY A 514 0.47 -18.17 1.22
C GLY A 514 1.42 -17.37 0.32
N GLY A 515 2.23 -16.49 0.91
CA GLY A 515 3.31 -15.77 0.23
C GLY A 515 4.59 -16.61 0.10
N SER A 516 5.63 -16.01 -0.47
CA SER A 516 6.95 -16.65 -0.60
C SER A 516 8.09 -15.86 0.06
N LYS A 517 8.04 -14.52 -0.02
CA LYS A 517 9.04 -13.61 0.54
C LYS A 517 8.37 -12.31 0.97
N PHE A 518 8.93 -11.65 1.98
CA PHE A 518 8.54 -10.30 2.33
C PHE A 518 9.35 -9.30 1.50
N ASN A 519 8.71 -8.75 0.46
CA ASN A 519 9.32 -7.76 -0.43
C ASN A 519 8.92 -6.32 -0.06
N GLY A 520 9.72 -5.34 -0.48
CA GLY A 520 9.45 -3.91 -0.24
C GLY A 520 10.47 -3.22 0.66
N THR A 521 10.43 -1.88 0.69
CA THR A 521 11.18 -1.10 1.69
C THR A 521 10.73 -1.42 3.11
N SER A 522 9.51 -1.93 3.27
CA SER A 522 8.99 -2.44 4.55
C SER A 522 9.78 -3.61 5.13
N ALA A 523 10.42 -4.43 4.28
CA ALA A 523 11.33 -5.49 4.71
C ALA A 523 12.73 -4.93 5.01
N ALA A 524 13.21 -3.97 4.22
CA ALA A 524 14.52 -3.36 4.41
C ALA A 524 14.61 -2.50 5.69
N THR A 525 13.55 -1.78 6.07
CA THR A 525 13.56 -0.93 7.27
C THR A 525 13.87 -1.68 8.58
N PRO A 526 13.19 -2.79 8.91
CA PRO A 526 13.51 -3.58 10.10
C PRO A 526 14.90 -4.21 10.06
N GLU A 527 15.46 -4.48 8.87
CA GLU A 527 16.85 -4.91 8.74
C GLU A 527 17.80 -3.83 9.28
N ILE A 528 17.60 -2.58 8.86
CA ILE A 528 18.47 -1.47 9.25
C ILE A 528 18.30 -1.10 10.72
N SER A 529 17.06 -1.07 11.22
CA SER A 529 16.80 -0.77 12.64
C SER A 529 17.33 -1.89 13.55
N GLY A 530 17.23 -3.16 13.13
CA GLY A 530 17.85 -4.29 13.82
C GLY A 530 19.38 -4.21 13.83
N LEU A 531 20.02 -3.83 12.71
CA LEU A 531 21.46 -3.59 12.66
C LEU A 531 21.91 -2.46 13.58
N ALA A 532 21.15 -1.37 13.64
CA ALA A 532 21.41 -0.25 14.55
C ALA A 532 21.38 -0.73 16.01
N ALA A 533 20.36 -1.49 16.38
CA ALA A 533 20.28 -2.08 17.71
C ALA A 533 21.41 -3.07 18.01
N LEU A 534 21.85 -3.84 17.02
CA LEU A 534 22.97 -4.76 17.16
C LEU A 534 24.26 -4.00 17.48
N ILE A 535 24.58 -2.95 16.73
CA ILE A 535 25.73 -2.06 17.01
C ILE A 535 25.61 -1.46 18.40
N LYS A 536 24.44 -0.92 18.75
CA LYS A 536 24.21 -0.30 20.07
C LYS A 536 24.38 -1.28 21.22
N SER A 537 23.99 -2.54 21.04
CA SER A 537 24.17 -3.56 22.07
C SER A 537 25.64 -3.96 22.27
N GLY A 538 26.51 -3.70 21.29
CA GLY A 538 27.95 -3.85 21.42
C GLY A 538 28.62 -2.76 22.26
N ASP A 539 27.99 -1.59 22.36
CA ASP A 539 28.38 -0.49 23.26
C ASP A 539 27.16 0.39 23.58
N THR A 540 26.52 0.12 24.72
CA THR A 540 25.31 0.82 25.16
C THR A 540 25.56 2.28 25.56
N THR A 541 26.82 2.75 25.57
CA THR A 541 27.15 4.17 25.82
C THR A 541 26.95 5.04 24.58
N LEU A 542 26.83 4.43 23.39
CA LEU A 542 26.56 5.15 22.15
C LEU A 542 25.15 5.74 22.14
N THR A 543 25.06 7.00 21.71
CA THR A 543 23.77 7.62 21.38
C THR A 543 23.19 6.99 20.11
N SER A 544 21.87 7.00 19.96
CA SER A 544 21.21 6.49 18.76
C SER A 544 21.72 7.20 17.49
N LEU A 545 22.05 8.49 17.57
CA LEU A 545 22.63 9.24 16.47
C LEU A 545 24.06 8.79 16.11
N GLN A 546 24.89 8.48 17.10
CA GLN A 546 26.25 7.94 16.84
C GLN A 546 26.19 6.58 16.17
N VAL A 547 25.24 5.73 16.55
CA VAL A 547 25.01 4.43 15.92
C VAL A 547 24.63 4.60 14.46
N VAL A 548 23.71 5.50 14.15
CA VAL A 548 23.30 5.80 12.77
C VAL A 548 24.48 6.36 11.97
N GLN A 549 25.28 7.26 12.56
CA GLN A 549 26.48 7.76 11.89
C GLN A 549 27.46 6.62 11.55
N ILE A 550 27.67 5.68 12.48
CA ILE A 550 28.49 4.48 12.23
C ILE A 550 27.91 3.66 11.08
N LEU A 551 26.60 3.45 11.02
CA LEU A 551 25.95 2.74 9.91
C LEU A 551 26.22 3.42 8.56
N LEU A 552 25.97 4.73 8.46
CA LEU A 552 26.13 5.47 7.20
C LEU A 552 27.60 5.54 6.75
N GLU A 553 28.54 5.74 7.67
CA GLU A 553 29.99 5.80 7.38
C GLU A 553 30.62 4.45 6.99
N ASN A 554 29.87 3.36 7.13
CA ASN A 554 30.29 2.01 6.77
C ASN A 554 29.36 1.34 5.76
N ALA A 555 28.35 2.06 5.26
CA ALA A 555 27.50 1.57 4.18
C ALA A 555 28.35 1.27 2.94
N LYS A 556 28.02 0.18 2.26
CA LYS A 556 28.66 -0.26 1.01
C LYS A 556 28.01 0.48 -0.16
N PRO A 557 28.71 1.38 -0.88
CA PRO A 557 28.15 2.05 -2.05
C PRO A 557 27.70 1.04 -3.11
N LEU A 558 26.57 1.32 -3.76
CA LEU A 558 26.12 0.52 -4.89
C LEU A 558 26.98 0.81 -6.13
N PRO A 559 27.31 -0.20 -6.95
CA PRO A 559 28.05 -0.01 -8.20
C PRO A 559 27.37 1.01 -9.12
N ASN A 560 28.18 1.81 -9.83
CA ASN A 560 27.73 2.78 -10.83
C ASN A 560 26.87 3.95 -10.31
N LEU A 561 26.71 4.10 -9.00
CA LEU A 561 26.07 5.27 -8.40
C LEU A 561 27.10 6.08 -7.59
N PRO A 562 27.09 7.42 -7.66
CA PRO A 562 27.89 8.23 -6.74
C PRO A 562 27.45 7.97 -5.29
N SER A 563 28.32 8.15 -4.31
CA SER A 563 27.93 8.09 -2.90
C SER A 563 28.32 9.39 -2.19
N PRO A 564 27.39 10.05 -1.50
CA PRO A 564 25.98 9.69 -1.38
C PRO A 564 25.16 10.04 -2.65
N ASN A 565 23.95 9.46 -2.79
CA ASN A 565 22.99 9.72 -3.88
C ASN A 565 21.53 9.69 -3.38
N THR A 566 20.55 9.96 -4.24
CA THR A 566 19.13 9.96 -3.89
C THR A 566 18.41 8.63 -4.12
N VAL A 567 19.14 7.56 -4.43
CA VAL A 567 18.60 6.23 -4.75
C VAL A 567 18.76 5.27 -3.56
N CYS A 568 19.96 5.17 -3.00
CA CYS A 568 20.31 4.35 -1.83
C CYS A 568 21.14 5.17 -0.81
N GLY A 569 21.15 6.50 -0.91
CA GLY A 569 21.85 7.34 0.05
C GLY A 569 23.35 7.06 0.06
N TYR A 570 23.87 6.73 1.25
CA TYR A 570 25.28 6.39 1.45
C TYR A 570 25.66 4.99 0.94
N GLY A 571 24.69 4.10 0.73
CA GLY A 571 24.90 2.74 0.26
C GLY A 571 24.06 1.70 1.00
N ARG A 572 24.29 0.43 0.67
CA ARG A 572 23.67 -0.70 1.36
C ARG A 572 24.29 -0.88 2.74
N ALA A 573 23.48 -1.12 3.76
CA ALA A 573 24.02 -1.41 5.09
C ALA A 573 24.92 -2.66 5.08
N ASP A 574 26.08 -2.56 5.73
CA ASP A 574 27.10 -3.61 5.70
C ASP A 574 27.99 -3.53 6.96
N LEU A 575 27.95 -4.56 7.81
CA LEU A 575 28.85 -4.73 8.96
C LEU A 575 29.95 -5.75 8.71
N THR A 576 30.05 -6.33 7.51
CA THR A 576 30.95 -7.46 7.21
C THR A 576 32.43 -7.11 7.40
N GLN A 577 32.78 -5.83 7.26
CA GLN A 577 34.13 -5.29 7.45
C GLN A 577 34.39 -4.76 8.88
N LEU A 578 33.38 -4.77 9.75
CA LEU A 578 33.49 -4.31 11.13
C LEU A 578 33.75 -5.47 12.08
N SER A 579 34.52 -5.20 13.13
CA SER A 579 34.72 -6.15 14.22
C SER A 579 33.62 -5.98 15.27
N PRO A 580 33.02 -7.07 15.78
CA PRO A 580 32.05 -6.99 16.86
C PRO A 580 32.62 -6.34 18.11
N GLY A 581 31.91 -5.37 18.67
CA GLY A 581 32.28 -4.68 19.91
C GLY A 581 32.13 -3.16 19.84
N PRO A 582 32.77 -2.41 20.74
CA PRO A 582 32.67 -0.96 20.78
C PRO A 582 33.19 -0.31 19.51
N LEU A 583 32.34 0.50 18.89
CA LEU A 583 32.64 1.29 17.70
C LEU A 583 32.61 2.78 18.02
N LYS A 584 33.24 3.59 17.17
CA LYS A 584 33.14 5.06 17.22
C LYS A 584 32.87 5.60 15.82
N PRO A 585 32.09 6.67 15.70
CA PRO A 585 32.00 7.39 14.43
C PRO A 585 33.39 7.82 13.96
N LYS A 586 33.66 7.67 12.67
CA LYS A 586 34.88 8.14 12.00
C LYS A 586 34.91 9.67 11.95
N GLY A 587 33.75 10.33 11.98
CA GLY A 587 33.63 11.78 11.90
C GLY A 587 33.80 12.32 10.48
N ASN A 588 33.62 11.45 9.48
CA ASN A 588 33.82 11.78 8.07
C ASN A 588 32.55 12.32 7.41
N LEU A 589 31.40 12.09 8.05
CA LEU A 589 30.11 12.65 7.65
C LEU A 589 29.67 13.69 8.69
N ALA A 590 28.94 14.70 8.22
CA ALA A 590 28.16 15.53 9.13
C ALA A 590 27.18 14.63 9.91
N PRO A 591 26.84 14.95 11.17
CA PRO A 591 25.84 14.19 11.89
C PRO A 591 24.56 14.07 11.05
N PRO A 592 24.02 12.86 10.86
CA PRO A 592 22.78 12.68 10.11
C PRO A 592 21.64 13.42 10.82
N LEU A 593 20.50 13.62 10.13
CA LEU A 593 19.32 14.28 10.72
C LEU A 593 19.56 15.76 11.10
N THR A 594 20.54 16.40 10.48
CA THR A 594 20.80 17.83 10.61
C THR A 594 20.29 18.59 9.38
N ASN A 595 20.05 19.90 9.53
CA ASN A 595 19.64 20.80 8.44
C ASN A 595 20.68 20.94 7.30
N THR A 596 21.83 20.27 7.42
CA THR A 596 22.90 20.25 6.40
C THR A 596 22.85 19.01 5.52
N SER A 597 21.70 18.32 5.44
CA SER A 597 21.51 17.20 4.50
C SER A 597 21.82 17.67 3.07
N PRO A 598 22.55 16.87 2.26
CA PRO A 598 22.85 17.23 0.88
C PRO A 598 21.57 17.55 0.11
N THR A 599 21.62 18.60 -0.70
CA THR A 599 20.53 18.95 -1.62
C THR A 599 20.92 18.61 -3.05
N PHE A 600 19.95 18.09 -3.81
CA PHE A 600 20.12 17.73 -5.21
C PHE A 600 19.17 18.57 -6.08
N PRO A 601 19.58 18.89 -7.33
CA PRO A 601 18.72 19.60 -8.25
C PRO A 601 17.42 18.85 -8.52
N LEU A 602 16.31 19.59 -8.54
CA LEU A 602 14.97 19.05 -8.77
C LEU A 602 14.62 18.84 -10.25
N ASP A 603 15.48 19.29 -11.17
CA ASP A 603 15.28 19.26 -12.63
C ASP A 603 15.74 17.95 -13.29
N GLN A 604 16.14 16.95 -12.51
CA GLN A 604 16.73 15.70 -13.01
C GLN A 604 15.72 14.55 -13.22
N ALA A 605 14.41 14.83 -13.26
CA ALA A 605 13.40 13.81 -13.54
C ALA A 605 13.54 13.31 -15.00
N THR A 606 14.33 12.24 -15.17
CA THR A 606 14.48 11.56 -16.46
C THR A 606 13.24 10.73 -16.71
N LEU A 607 12.55 11.00 -17.83
CA LEU A 607 11.41 10.19 -18.25
C LEU A 607 11.90 8.84 -18.75
N TYR A 608 11.38 7.77 -18.17
CA TYR A 608 11.56 6.42 -18.70
C TYR A 608 10.29 6.02 -19.46
N PRO A 609 10.39 5.69 -20.75
CA PRO A 609 9.27 5.08 -21.44
C PRO A 609 9.00 3.71 -20.81
N SER A 610 7.85 3.58 -20.15
CA SER A 610 7.41 2.30 -19.59
C SER A 610 7.00 1.34 -20.72
N PRO A 611 7.20 0.01 -20.57
CA PRO A 611 6.79 -0.98 -21.57
C PRO A 611 5.28 -1.17 -21.68
N VAL A 612 4.45 -0.26 -21.14
CA VAL A 612 3.02 -0.22 -21.46
C VAL A 612 2.90 -0.29 -22.98
N PRO A 613 2.23 -1.31 -23.54
CA PRO A 613 2.25 -1.52 -24.98
C PRO A 613 1.80 -0.26 -25.70
N SER A 614 2.73 0.42 -26.39
CA SER A 614 2.33 1.22 -27.54
C SER A 614 1.80 0.22 -28.56
N LYS A 615 0.59 0.43 -29.07
CA LYS A 615 0.13 -0.32 -30.24
C LYS A 615 1.20 -0.30 -31.34
#